data_AF-A0A9D4KV94-F1
#
_entry.id   AF-A0A9D4KV94-F1
#
_cell.length_a   1.000
_cell.length_b   1.000
_cell.length_c   1.000
_cell.angle_alpha   90.00
_cell.angle_beta   90.00
_cell.angle_gamma   90.00
#
_symmetry.space_group_name_H-M   'P 1'
#
loop_
_entity.id
_entity.type
_entity.pdbx_description
1 polymer ?
#
loop_
_entity_poly.entity_id
_entity_poly.type
_entity_poly.pdbx_seq_one_letter_code
_entity_poly.pdbx_strand_id
1 'polypeptide(L)'
;MVDAIQHKALRIALRALNCTPGALLEEEAGVLPLYLHRKQQSLNFWARAKSRHGSNPVNKLVGTGTFIKGKIIKRKHVALPVGASIRTLVEDAGLDKVHVADLRPSKAPPWTLGPIDVDLSLSNNITKTDLPQLIKSEALSLL
;
A
#
# COMPACT_ATOMS: atom_id res chain seq x y z
N MET A 1 9.83 4.80 18.86
CA MET A 1 10.83 5.85 18.59
C MET A 1 10.39 6.77 17.45
N VAL A 2 9.98 6.23 16.29
CA VAL A 2 9.46 7.01 15.15
C VAL A 2 8.26 7.89 15.51
N ASP A 3 7.35 7.39 16.33
CA ASP A 3 6.11 8.07 16.74
C ASP A 3 6.44 9.37 17.47
N ALA A 4 7.41 9.36 18.37
CA ALA A 4 7.81 10.55 19.11
C ALA A 4 8.42 11.62 18.19
N ILE A 5 9.14 11.21 17.15
CA ILE A 5 9.74 12.13 16.18
C ILE A 5 8.65 12.74 15.30
N GLN A 6 7.74 11.93 14.77
CA GLN A 6 6.63 12.39 13.93
C GLN A 6 5.72 13.36 14.69
N HIS A 7 5.32 13.03 15.92
CA HIS A 7 4.47 13.93 16.72
C HIS A 7 5.19 15.25 17.05
N LYS A 8 6.50 15.22 17.33
CA LYS A 8 7.28 16.46 17.52
C LYS A 8 7.33 17.30 16.24
N ALA A 9 7.55 16.67 15.09
CA ALA A 9 7.58 17.37 13.81
C ALA A 9 6.22 18.01 13.47
N LEU A 10 5.12 17.25 13.64
CA LEU A 10 3.75 17.76 13.46
C LEU A 10 3.46 18.94 14.38
N ARG A 11 3.88 18.84 15.64
CA ARG A 11 3.68 19.92 16.61
C ARG A 11 4.41 21.20 16.22
N ILE A 12 5.65 21.08 15.73
CA ILE A 12 6.43 22.22 15.24
C ILE A 12 5.75 22.83 14.00
N ALA A 13 5.31 21.99 13.05
CA ALA A 13 4.67 22.43 11.81
C ALA A 13 3.34 23.15 12.05
N LEU A 14 2.49 22.59 12.93
CA LEU A 14 1.18 23.14 13.28
C LEU A 14 1.24 24.23 14.36
N ARG A 15 2.42 24.53 14.90
CA ARG A 15 2.62 25.44 16.05
C ARG A 15 1.71 25.09 17.24
N ALA A 16 1.48 23.80 17.44
CA ALA A 16 0.56 23.32 18.46
C ALA A 16 1.22 23.26 19.86
N LEU A 17 0.40 23.32 20.91
CA LEU A 17 0.87 23.28 22.28
C LEU A 17 1.54 21.94 22.63
N ASN A 18 2.43 21.97 23.63
CA ASN A 18 3.13 20.76 24.07
C ASN A 18 2.22 19.68 24.68
N CYS A 19 1.01 20.04 25.08
CA CYS A 19 0.03 19.12 25.63
C CYS A 19 -0.96 18.61 24.57
N THR A 20 -0.89 19.10 23.33
CA THR A 20 -1.82 18.68 22.29
C THR A 20 -1.66 17.18 22.02
N PRO A 21 -2.74 16.39 22.09
CA PRO A 21 -2.69 14.95 21.85
C PRO A 21 -2.32 14.66 20.40
N GLY A 22 -1.56 13.58 20.19
CA GLY A 22 -1.03 13.22 18.88
C GLY A 22 -2.10 13.00 17.82
N ALA A 23 -3.20 12.33 18.19
CA ALA A 23 -4.32 12.07 17.29
C ALA A 23 -4.94 13.36 16.74
N LEU A 24 -5.04 14.41 17.56
CA LEU A 24 -5.58 15.70 17.14
C LEU A 24 -4.60 16.44 16.22
N LEU A 25 -3.29 16.30 16.44
CA LEU A 25 -2.28 16.83 15.51
C LEU A 25 -2.34 16.14 14.14
N GLU A 26 -2.58 14.83 14.12
CA GLU A 26 -2.71 14.07 12.88
C GLU A 26 -3.97 14.48 12.11
N GLU A 27 -5.10 14.64 12.80
CA GLU A 27 -6.38 15.08 12.22
C GLU A 27 -6.30 16.51 11.65
N GLU A 28 -5.76 17.46 12.42
CA GLU A 28 -5.56 18.85 11.97
C GLU A 28 -4.61 18.96 10.78
N ALA A 29 -3.59 18.08 10.70
CA ALA A 29 -2.71 18.01 9.55
C ALA A 29 -3.34 17.32 8.32
N GLY A 30 -4.55 16.76 8.45
CA GLY A 30 -5.17 15.94 7.41
C GLY A 30 -4.42 14.62 7.14
N VAL A 31 -3.63 14.15 8.11
CA VAL A 31 -2.81 12.94 7.99
C VAL A 31 -3.53 11.78 8.68
N LEU A 32 -3.50 10.60 8.06
CA LEU A 32 -4.04 9.39 8.67
C LEU A 32 -3.28 9.07 9.98
N PRO A 33 -3.99 8.80 11.09
CA PRO A 33 -3.34 8.45 12.34
C PRO A 33 -2.34 7.30 12.19
N LEU A 34 -1.17 7.41 12.83
CA LEU A 34 -0.05 6.48 12.60
C LEU A 34 -0.42 5.02 12.87
N TYR A 35 -1.30 4.79 13.83
CA TYR A 35 -1.79 3.43 14.13
C TYR A 35 -2.59 2.86 12.95
N LEU A 36 -3.44 3.66 12.33
CA LEU A 36 -4.23 3.25 11.16
C LEU A 36 -3.32 3.04 9.96
N HIS A 37 -2.34 3.93 9.77
CA HIS A 37 -1.36 3.79 8.70
C HIS A 37 -0.59 2.46 8.82
N ARG A 38 -0.16 2.08 10.02
CA ARG A 38 0.49 0.78 10.26
C ARG A 38 -0.44 -0.39 9.96
N LYS A 39 -1.69 -0.33 10.41
CA LYS A 39 -2.70 -1.36 10.10
C LYS A 39 -2.90 -1.51 8.59
N GLN A 40 -3.07 -0.39 7.89
CA GLN A 40 -3.23 -0.36 6.43
C GLN A 40 -2.00 -0.96 5.74
N GLN A 41 -0.79 -0.60 6.16
CA GLN A 41 0.45 -1.14 5.60
C GLN A 41 0.57 -2.65 5.82
N SER A 42 0.19 -3.14 7.00
CA SER A 42 0.15 -4.58 7.30
C SER A 42 -0.86 -5.33 6.41
N LEU A 43 -2.05 -4.78 6.21
CA LEU A 43 -3.07 -5.36 5.33
C LEU A 43 -2.65 -5.32 3.86
N ASN A 44 -2.07 -4.22 3.39
CA ASN A 44 -1.54 -4.10 2.03
C ASN A 44 -0.41 -5.11 1.78
N PHE A 45 0.49 -5.28 2.75
CA PHE A 45 1.53 -6.28 2.69
C PHE A 45 0.94 -7.70 2.61
N TRP A 46 -0.07 -8.00 3.43
CA TRP A 46 -0.79 -9.28 3.37
C TRP A 46 -1.43 -9.52 2.00
N ALA A 47 -2.12 -8.53 1.44
CA ALA A 47 -2.77 -8.65 0.14
C ALA A 47 -1.75 -8.92 -0.97
N ARG A 48 -0.62 -8.20 -0.98
CA ARG A 48 0.50 -8.43 -1.92
C ARG A 48 1.18 -9.78 -1.75
N ALA A 49 1.24 -10.30 -0.53
CA ALA A 49 1.77 -11.64 -0.29
C ALA A 49 0.79 -12.71 -0.80
N LYS A 50 -0.50 -12.58 -0.47
CA LYS A 50 -1.57 -13.49 -0.89
C LYS A 50 -1.76 -13.52 -2.42
N SER A 51 -1.54 -12.39 -3.10
CA SER A 51 -1.60 -12.29 -4.57
C SER A 51 -0.51 -13.07 -5.30
N ARG A 52 0.48 -13.65 -4.61
CA ARG A 52 1.51 -14.51 -5.19
C ARG A 52 1.32 -15.95 -4.71
N HIS A 53 0.22 -16.60 -5.14
CA HIS A 53 -0.24 -17.91 -4.67
C HIS A 53 0.89 -18.94 -4.45
N GLY A 54 1.38 -19.04 -3.21
CA GLY A 54 2.43 -19.99 -2.82
C GLY A 54 3.89 -19.66 -3.22
N SER A 55 4.12 -18.78 -4.19
CA SER A 55 5.48 -18.37 -4.61
C SER A 55 6.22 -17.58 -3.52
N ASN A 56 5.50 -16.77 -2.74
CA ASN A 56 6.12 -15.94 -1.72
C ASN A 56 6.37 -16.75 -0.43
N PRO A 57 7.62 -16.88 0.07
CA PRO A 57 7.92 -17.57 1.32
C PRO A 57 7.17 -17.00 2.53
N VAL A 58 6.78 -15.73 2.48
CA VAL A 58 6.00 -15.05 3.52
C VAL A 58 4.60 -15.66 3.69
N ASN A 59 4.02 -16.25 2.65
CA ASN A 59 2.71 -16.91 2.75
C ASN A 59 2.73 -18.07 3.76
N LYS A 60 3.88 -18.75 3.89
CA LYS A 60 4.07 -19.79 4.92
C LYS A 60 4.08 -19.18 6.32
N LEU A 61 4.73 -18.02 6.50
CA LEU A 61 4.87 -17.32 7.78
C LEU A 61 3.55 -16.74 8.31
N VAL A 62 2.70 -16.20 7.43
CA VAL A 62 1.36 -15.72 7.80
C VAL A 62 0.48 -16.89 8.27
N GLY A 63 0.64 -18.08 7.67
CA GLY A 63 -0.02 -19.31 8.09
C GLY A 63 0.51 -19.92 9.40
N THR A 64 1.80 -19.76 9.70
CA THR A 64 2.42 -20.31 10.94
C THR A 64 2.01 -19.54 12.20
N GLY A 65 1.48 -18.31 12.03
CA GLY A 65 1.06 -17.44 13.12
C GLY A 65 0.03 -18.07 14.06
N THR A 66 -0.84 -18.98 13.59
CA THR A 66 -1.81 -19.70 14.45
C THR A 66 -1.16 -20.62 15.46
N PHE A 67 -0.12 -21.35 15.06
CA PHE A 67 0.59 -22.27 15.94
C PHE A 67 1.29 -21.51 17.08
N ILE A 68 1.76 -20.30 16.76
CA ILE A 68 2.43 -19.42 17.71
C ILE A 68 1.42 -18.67 18.58
N LYS A 69 0.26 -18.26 18.03
CA LYS A 69 -0.85 -17.62 18.77
C LYS A 69 -1.20 -18.42 20.03
N GLY A 70 -1.44 -19.73 19.91
CA GLY A 70 -1.82 -20.57 21.06
C GLY A 70 -0.78 -20.65 22.20
N LYS A 71 0.53 -20.52 21.88
CA LYS A 71 1.61 -20.53 22.87
C LYS A 71 1.93 -19.13 23.42
N ILE A 72 1.84 -18.08 22.59
CA ILE A 72 2.17 -16.69 22.94
C ILE A 72 0.99 -15.97 23.63
N ILE A 73 -0.27 -16.27 23.27
CA ILE A 73 -1.47 -15.69 23.93
C ILE A 73 -1.43 -15.91 25.46
N LYS A 74 -0.80 -16.99 25.94
CA LYS A 74 -0.62 -17.26 27.37
C LYS A 74 0.25 -16.22 28.10
N ARG A 75 0.97 -15.35 27.37
CA ARG A 75 1.82 -14.28 27.91
C ARG A 75 1.31 -12.92 27.45
N LYS A 76 0.50 -12.25 28.29
CA LYS A 76 -0.08 -10.91 28.01
C LYS A 76 0.94 -9.81 27.67
N HIS A 77 2.20 -9.98 28.07
CA HIS A 77 3.26 -8.97 27.88
C HIS A 77 4.15 -9.22 26.67
N VAL A 78 3.90 -10.25 25.87
CA VAL A 78 4.74 -10.58 24.71
C VAL A 78 4.04 -10.08 23.44
N ALA A 79 4.72 -9.19 22.71
CA ALA A 79 4.25 -8.74 21.40
C ALA A 79 4.13 -9.93 20.45
N LEU A 80 3.01 -9.98 19.71
CA LEU A 80 2.78 -11.03 18.72
C LEU A 80 3.78 -10.89 17.58
N PRO A 81 4.29 -12.01 17.02
CA PRO A 81 5.08 -11.96 15.81
C PRO A 81 4.25 -11.39 14.67
N VAL A 82 4.92 -10.73 13.72
CA VAL A 82 4.30 -10.01 12.60
C VAL A 82 3.28 -10.86 11.84
N GLY A 83 3.61 -12.13 11.54
CA GLY A 83 2.67 -13.02 10.84
C GLY A 83 1.38 -13.30 11.63
N ALA A 84 1.46 -13.44 12.95
CA ALA A 84 0.29 -13.64 13.80
C ALA A 84 -0.53 -12.34 13.97
N SER A 85 0.15 -11.19 14.10
CA SER A 85 -0.50 -9.89 14.18
C SER A 85 -1.21 -9.49 12.88
N ILE A 86 -0.63 -9.82 11.73
CA ILE A 86 -1.30 -9.61 10.44
C ILE A 86 -2.57 -10.45 10.35
N ARG A 87 -2.50 -11.71 10.78
CA ARG A 87 -3.66 -12.60 10.74
C ARG A 87 -4.81 -12.10 11.62
N THR A 88 -4.54 -11.58 12.82
CA THR A 88 -5.60 -10.95 13.64
C THR A 88 -6.22 -9.77 12.92
N LEU A 89 -5.40 -8.92 12.29
CA LEU A 89 -5.91 -7.76 11.55
C LEU A 89 -6.77 -8.16 10.35
N VAL A 90 -6.45 -9.26 9.67
CA VAL A 90 -7.22 -9.78 8.54
C VAL A 90 -8.54 -10.40 9.01
N GLU A 91 -8.51 -11.16 10.12
CA GLU A 91 -9.68 -11.72 10.80
C GLU A 91 -10.62 -10.57 11.25
N ASP A 92 -10.08 -9.56 11.93
CA ASP A 92 -10.81 -8.38 12.43
C ASP A 92 -11.41 -7.55 11.29
N ALA A 93 -10.73 -7.47 10.14
CA ALA A 93 -11.20 -6.75 8.96
C ALA A 93 -12.16 -7.58 8.07
N GLY A 94 -12.42 -8.85 8.39
CA GLY A 94 -13.27 -9.73 7.59
C GLY A 94 -12.69 -10.09 6.21
N LEU A 95 -11.39 -9.91 6.01
CA LEU A 95 -10.72 -10.09 4.71
C LEU A 95 -10.31 -11.54 4.42
N ASP A 96 -10.46 -12.46 5.39
CA ASP A 96 -10.07 -13.86 5.24
C ASP A 96 -10.72 -14.54 4.03
N LYS A 97 -12.01 -14.27 3.83
CA LYS A 97 -12.82 -14.85 2.75
C LYS A 97 -12.67 -14.12 1.41
N VAL A 98 -11.96 -13.00 1.38
CA VAL A 98 -11.80 -12.21 0.15
C VAL A 98 -10.82 -12.92 -0.78
N HIS A 99 -11.28 -13.18 -2.00
CA HIS A 99 -10.45 -13.69 -3.08
C HIS A 99 -9.49 -12.60 -3.54
N VAL A 100 -8.18 -12.84 -3.42
CA VAL A 100 -7.15 -11.94 -3.95
C VAL A 100 -6.68 -12.51 -5.29
N ALA A 101 -6.75 -11.70 -6.34
CA ALA A 101 -6.31 -12.10 -7.68
C ALA A 101 -4.81 -12.41 -7.70
N ASP A 102 -4.41 -13.38 -8.54
CA ASP A 102 -3.01 -13.73 -8.73
C ASP A 102 -2.34 -12.67 -9.60
N LEU A 103 -1.43 -11.89 -9.01
CA LEU A 103 -0.63 -10.91 -9.74
C LEU A 103 0.77 -11.50 -9.93
N ARG A 104 0.94 -12.25 -11.02
CA ARG A 104 2.26 -12.74 -11.44
C ARG A 104 2.93 -11.68 -12.31
N PRO A 105 4.18 -11.28 -12.00
CA PRO A 105 4.94 -10.49 -12.96
C PRO A 105 5.08 -11.27 -14.26
N SER A 106 5.08 -10.57 -15.40
CA SER A 106 5.37 -11.19 -16.69
C SER A 106 6.66 -12.01 -16.59
N LYS A 107 6.65 -13.23 -17.13
CA LYS A 107 7.85 -14.07 -17.22
C LYS A 107 8.91 -13.44 -18.11
N ALA A 108 8.47 -12.67 -19.11
CA ALA A 108 9.34 -11.92 -19.99
C ALA A 108 9.82 -10.68 -19.22
N PRO A 109 11.11 -10.59 -18.90
CA PRO A 109 11.61 -9.36 -18.32
C PRO A 109 11.48 -8.19 -19.32
N PRO A 110 11.39 -6.95 -18.85
CA PRO A 110 11.12 -5.81 -19.72
C PRO A 110 12.16 -5.63 -20.84
N TRP A 111 13.40 -6.07 -20.64
CA TRP A 111 14.46 -6.03 -21.66
C TRP A 111 14.36 -7.13 -22.74
N THR A 112 13.41 -8.06 -22.63
CA THR A 112 13.08 -9.04 -23.70
C THR A 112 11.91 -8.61 -24.55
N LEU A 113 11.24 -7.51 -24.19
CA LEU A 113 10.21 -6.93 -25.02
C LEU A 113 10.88 -6.36 -26.27
N GLY A 114 10.35 -6.68 -27.44
CA GLY A 114 10.79 -6.05 -28.69
C GLY A 114 10.59 -4.53 -28.63
N PRO A 115 11.23 -3.78 -29.55
CA PRO A 115 10.94 -2.36 -29.69
C PRO A 115 9.44 -2.17 -29.85
N ILE A 116 8.84 -1.36 -28.97
CA ILE A 116 7.44 -1.00 -29.07
C ILE A 116 7.33 -0.07 -30.28
N ASP A 117 6.47 -0.44 -31.23
CA ASP A 117 6.10 0.47 -32.31
C ASP A 117 5.16 1.53 -31.71
N VAL A 118 5.72 2.71 -31.43
CA VAL A 118 4.97 3.85 -30.89
C VAL A 118 4.54 4.68 -32.09
N ASP A 119 3.24 4.69 -32.38
CA ASP A 119 2.72 5.59 -33.40
C ASP A 119 2.83 7.05 -32.91
N LEU A 120 3.70 7.80 -33.58
CA LEU A 120 3.96 9.22 -33.33
C LEU A 120 3.23 10.13 -34.33
N SER A 121 2.28 9.59 -35.10
CA SER A 121 1.45 10.32 -36.08
C SER A 121 0.86 11.61 -35.51
N LEU A 122 0.35 11.56 -34.27
CA LEU A 122 -0.19 12.73 -33.53
C LEU A 122 0.83 13.87 -33.34
N SER A 123 2.11 13.56 -33.15
CA SER A 123 3.14 14.57 -32.90
C SER A 123 3.52 15.37 -34.14
N ASN A 124 3.23 14.83 -35.33
CA ASN A 124 3.48 15.52 -36.59
C ASN A 124 2.39 16.55 -36.92
N ASN A 125 1.17 16.33 -36.42
CA ASN A 125 0.01 17.15 -36.75
C ASN A 125 -0.30 18.20 -35.69
N ILE A 126 0.09 17.98 -34.44
CA ILE A 126 -0.32 18.82 -33.32
C ILE A 126 0.87 19.32 -32.51
N THR A 127 0.89 20.62 -32.26
CA THR A 127 1.87 21.25 -31.39
C THR A 127 1.35 21.31 -29.95
N LYS A 128 2.25 21.32 -28.97
CA LYS A 128 1.88 21.43 -27.53
C LYS A 128 1.14 22.74 -27.18
N THR A 129 1.15 23.71 -28.08
CA THR A 129 0.49 25.01 -27.95
C THR A 129 -0.97 24.98 -28.40
N ASP A 130 -1.42 23.92 -29.06
CA ASP A 130 -2.78 23.81 -29.58
C ASP A 130 -3.81 23.53 -28.48
N LEU A 131 -5.06 23.88 -28.78
CA LEU A 131 -6.15 23.76 -27.82
C LEU A 131 -6.38 22.30 -27.42
N PRO A 132 -6.56 21.99 -26.11
CA PRO A 132 -6.77 20.62 -25.63
C PRO A 132 -7.94 19.88 -26.28
N GLN A 133 -8.94 20.63 -26.76
CA GLN A 133 -10.12 20.08 -27.44
C GLN A 133 -9.77 19.53 -28.83
N LEU A 134 -8.90 20.22 -29.57
CA LEU A 134 -8.41 19.79 -30.89
C LEU A 134 -7.53 18.54 -30.78
N ILE A 135 -6.62 18.53 -29.80
CA ILE A 135 -5.78 17.36 -29.47
C ILE A 135 -6.65 16.13 -29.23
N LYS A 136 -7.73 16.30 -28.45
CA LYS A 136 -8.65 15.22 -28.13
C LYS A 136 -9.43 14.72 -29.35
N SER A 137 -9.92 15.62 -30.22
CA SER A 137 -10.67 15.21 -31.40
C SER A 137 -9.80 14.46 -32.42
N GLU A 138 -8.58 14.93 -32.64
CA GLU A 138 -7.65 14.24 -33.55
C GLU A 138 -7.17 12.90 -32.98
N ALA A 139 -6.88 12.82 -31.68
CA ALA A 139 -6.53 11.56 -31.05
C ALA A 139 -7.65 10.50 -31.15
N LEU A 140 -8.92 10.93 -31.09
CA LEU A 140 -10.06 10.04 -31.28
C LEU A 140 -10.26 9.62 -32.74
N SER A 141 -9.75 10.37 -33.71
CA SER A 141 -9.84 10.02 -35.13
C SER A 141 -8.83 8.97 -35.58
N LEU A 142 -7.79 8.72 -34.78
CA LEU A 142 -6.71 7.76 -35.04
C LEU A 142 -6.91 6.42 -34.31
N LEU A 143 -7.94 6.30 -33.47
CA LEU A 143 -8.38 5.06 -32.81
C LEU A 143 -9.43 4.32 -33.65
#